data_AF-A0A351F1A3-F1
#
_entry.id   AF-A0A351F1A3-F1
#
_cell.length_a   1.000
_cell.length_b   1.000
_cell.length_c   1.000
_cell.angle_alpha   90.00
_cell.angle_beta   90.00
_cell.angle_gamma   90.00
#
_symmetry.space_group_name_H-M   'P 1'
#
loop_
_entity.id
_entity.type
_entity.pdbx_description
1 polymer ?
#
loop_
_entity_poly.entity_id
_entity_poly.type
_entity_poly.pdbx_seq_one_letter_code
_entity_poly.pdbx_strand_id
1 'polypeptide(L)' 'METVVLKSDSKENLKLLTDLARKIGIKVKFLTKEEAEDIGLLTAILTGRTGEYVDTDVFIESLKK' A
#
# COMPACT_ATOMS: atom_id res chain seq x y z
N MET A 1 4.04 -7.47 -15.14
CA MET A 1 4.28 -6.04 -14.86
C MET A 1 4.46 -5.92 -13.36
N GLU A 2 5.57 -5.34 -12.92
CA GLU A 2 5.87 -5.18 -11.50
C GLU A 2 5.77 -3.70 -11.14
N THR A 3 5.16 -3.42 -9.99
CA THR A 3 4.91 -2.05 -9.50
C THR A 3 5.40 -1.94 -8.07
N VAL A 4 6.12 -0.86 -7.77
CA VAL A 4 6.56 -0.51 -6.42
C VAL A 4 6.03 0.87 -6.05
N VAL A 5 5.62 1.03 -4.79
CA VAL A 5 5.20 2.32 -4.22
C VAL A 5 6.31 2.83 -3.31
N LEU A 6 6.77 4.05 -3.55
CA LEU A 6 7.81 4.71 -2.75
C LEU A 6 7.17 5.76 -1.84
N LYS A 7 7.47 5.68 -0.53
CA LYS A 7 7.08 6.67 0.47
C LYS A 7 8.33 7.23 1.13
N SER A 8 8.38 8.56 1.29
CA SER A 8 9.50 9.26 1.93
C SER A 8 8.97 10.54 2.58
N ASP A 9 9.47 10.87 3.76
CA ASP A 9 9.20 12.16 4.41
C ASP A 9 10.05 13.29 3.81
N SER A 10 11.15 12.96 3.12
CA SER A 10 11.96 13.91 2.34
C SER A 10 11.46 14.00 0.91
N LYS A 11 10.91 15.17 0.55
CA LYS A 11 10.50 15.49 -0.82
C LYS A 11 11.68 15.50 -1.79
N GLU A 12 12.85 15.93 -1.34
CA GLU A 12 14.06 16.04 -2.16
C GLU A 12 14.57 14.66 -2.60
N ASN A 13 14.65 13.72 -1.65
CA ASN A 13 15.07 12.34 -1.96
C ASN A 13 14.08 11.65 -2.91
N LEU A 14 12.78 11.86 -2.69
CA LEU A 14 11.75 11.28 -3.56
C LEU A 14 11.82 11.85 -4.98
N LYS A 15 12.12 13.14 -5.10
CA LYS A 15 12.35 13.78 -6.40
C LYS A 15 13.56 13.19 -7.11
N LEU A 16 14.69 13.03 -6.42
CA LEU A 16 15.90 12.41 -6.99
C LEU A 16 15.62 11.01 -7.55
N LEU A 17 14.93 10.17 -6.78
CA LEU A 17 14.58 8.80 -7.20
C LEU A 17 13.63 8.80 -8.41
N THR A 18 12.62 9.66 -8.40
CA THR A 18 11.66 9.74 -9.51
C THR A 18 12.27 10.29 -10.80
N ASP A 19 13.19 11.25 -10.69
CA ASP A 19 13.91 11.78 -11.85
C ASP A 19 14.88 10.74 -12.44
N LEU A 20 15.56 9.97 -11.60
CA LEU A 20 16.39 8.85 -12.04
C LEU A 20 15.54 7.78 -12.75
N ALA A 21 14.40 7.38 -12.16
CA ALA A 21 13.50 6.40 -12.74
C ALA A 21 13.02 6.81 -14.13
N ARG A 22 12.61 8.08 -14.31
CA ARG A 22 12.23 8.62 -15.64
C ARG A 22 13.40 8.54 -16.63
N LYS A 23 14.61 8.88 -16.19
CA LYS A 23 15.82 8.87 -17.05
C LYS A 23 16.16 7.49 -17.59
N ILE A 24 15.91 6.43 -16.81
CA ILE A 24 16.15 5.04 -17.23
C ILE A 24 14.92 4.39 -17.88
N GLY A 25 13.90 5.16 -18.23
CA GLY A 25 12.73 4.68 -18.99
C GLY A 25 11.63 4.03 -18.13
N ILE A 26 11.69 4.17 -16.80
CA ILE A 26 10.64 3.68 -15.90
C ILE A 26 9.53 4.72 -15.78
N LYS A 27 8.28 4.28 -15.90
CA LYS A 27 7.10 5.14 -15.73
C LYS A 27 6.96 5.53 -14.26
N VAL A 28 6.79 6.83 -14.02
CA VAL A 28 6.54 7.39 -12.69
C VAL A 28 5.18 8.08 -12.68
N LYS A 29 4.38 7.77 -11.67
CA LYS A 29 3.12 8.45 -11.36
C LYS A 29 3.09 8.78 -9.86
N PHE A 30 2.67 9.99 -9.52
CA PHE A 30 2.28 10.32 -8.15
C PHE A 30 0.82 9.91 -7.95
N LEU A 31 0.56 9.16 -6.88
CA LEU A 31 -0.77 8.68 -6.55
C LEU A 31 -1.64 9.84 -6.04
N THR A 32 -2.92 9.82 -6.37
CA THR A 32 -3.91 10.63 -5.65
C THR A 32 -4.13 10.07 -4.25
N LYS A 33 -4.85 10.82 -3.42
CA LYS A 33 -5.23 10.34 -2.09
C LYS A 33 -6.11 9.09 -2.19
N GLU A 34 -7.10 9.08 -3.09
CA GLU A 34 -7.99 7.94 -3.28
C GLU A 34 -7.21 6.69 -3.73
N GLU A 35 -6.29 6.85 -4.69
CA GLU A 35 -5.46 5.73 -5.16
C GLU A 35 -4.56 5.16 -4.05
N ALA A 36 -4.04 6.02 -3.18
CA ALA A 36 -3.24 5.59 -2.03
C ALA A 36 -4.09 4.83 -0.99
N GLU A 37 -5.32 5.27 -0.75
CA GLU A 37 -6.27 4.58 0.14
C GLU A 37 -6.67 3.21 -0.41
N ASP A 38 -6.96 3.11 -1.71
CA ASP A 38 -7.30 1.85 -2.38
C ASP A 38 -6.17 0.81 -2.29
N ILE A 39 -4.92 1.24 -2.49
CA ILE A 39 -3.74 0.36 -2.33
C ILE A 39 -3.57 -0.07 -0.88
N GLY A 40 -3.80 0.85 0.07
CA GLY A 40 -3.78 0.56 1.50
C GLY A 40 -4.82 -0.51 1.87
N LEU A 41 -6.04 -0.37 1.35
CA LEU A 41 -7.13 -1.32 1.56
C LEU A 41 -6.80 -2.68 0.97
N LEU A 42 -6.32 -2.74 -0.28
CA LEU A 42 -5.89 -3.99 -0.91
C LEU A 42 -4.83 -4.70 -0.06
N THR A 43 -3.85 -3.96 0.45
CA THR A 43 -2.78 -4.52 1.29
C THR A 43 -3.34 -5.08 2.60
N ALA A 44 -4.28 -4.37 3.24
CA ALA A 44 -4.95 -4.83 4.46
C ALA A 44 -5.74 -6.12 4.22
N ILE A 45 -6.48 -6.20 3.09
CA ILE A 45 -7.23 -7.41 2.70
C ILE A 45 -6.28 -8.58 2.48
N LEU A 46 -5.21 -8.39 1.71
CA LEU A 46 -4.24 -9.45 1.43
C LEU A 46 -3.55 -9.95 2.70
N THR A 47 -3.23 -9.04 3.62
CA THR A 47 -2.64 -9.37 4.93
C THR A 47 -3.64 -10.11 5.81
N GLY A 48 -4.90 -9.67 5.83
CA GLY A 48 -5.95 -10.29 6.64
C GLY A 48 -6.46 -11.63 6.09
N ARG A 49 -6.28 -11.90 4.79
CA ARG A 49 -6.70 -13.15 4.15
C ARG A 49 -5.69 -14.26 4.43
N THR A 50 -5.74 -14.82 5.64
CA THR A 50 -4.85 -15.91 6.09
C THR A 50 -5.27 -17.29 5.59
N GLY A 51 -6.52 -17.44 5.13
CA GLY A 51 -7.09 -18.73 4.73
C GLY A 51 -7.50 -19.60 5.92
N GLU A 52 -7.34 -19.11 7.14
CA GLU A 52 -7.79 -19.77 8.36
C GLU A 52 -9.28 -19.50 8.60
N TYR A 53 -9.97 -20.50 9.14
CA TYR A 53 -11.34 -20.33 9.59
C TYR A 53 -11.36 -19.47 10.84
N VAL A 54 -12.10 -18.36 10.80
CA VAL A 54 -12.35 -17.50 11.95
C VAL A 54 -13.82 -17.65 12.33
N ASP A 55 -14.08 -18.09 13.55
CA ASP A 55 -15.43 -18.10 14.12
C ASP A 55 -15.86 -16.64 14.36
N THR A 56 -16.93 -16.23 13.69
CA THR A 56 -17.42 -14.85 13.72
C THR A 56 -17.81 -14.40 15.12
N ASP A 57 -18.43 -15.28 15.92
CA ASP A 57 -18.91 -14.91 17.25
C ASP A 57 -17.74 -14.71 18.21
N VAL A 58 -16.75 -15.60 18.18
CA VAL A 58 -15.51 -15.46 18.98
C VAL A 58 -14.74 -14.20 18.59
N PHE A 59 -14.65 -13.90 17.29
CA PHE A 59 -13.98 -12.69 16.82
C PHE A 59 -14.70 -11.42 17.28
N ILE A 60 -16.03 -11.35 17.15
CA ILE A 60 -16.81 -10.19 17.59
C ILE A 60 -16.73 -9.98 19.10
N GLU A 61 -16.74 -11.05 19.90
CA GLU A 61 -16.53 -10.94 21.35
C GLU A 61 -15.14 -10.37 21.69
N SER A 62 -14.10 -10.75 20.94
CA SER A 62 -12.74 -10.22 21.14
C SER A 62 -12.61 -8.70 20.92
N LEU A 63 -13.54 -8.10 20.16
CA LEU A 63 -13.56 -6.67 19.85
C LEU A 63 -14.28 -5.84 20.92
N LYS A 64 -15.10 -6.48 21.77
CA LYS A 64 -15.81 -5.84 22.88
C LYS A 64 -14.85 -5.68 24.07
N LYS A 65 -14.02 -4.64 24.02
CA LYS A 65 -13.29 -4.16 25.20
C LYS A 65 -14.24 -3.57 26.25
#